data_AF-A0A2N6DJG2-F1
#
_entry.id   AF-A0A2N6DJG2-F1
#
_cell.length_a   1.000
_cell.length_b   1.000
_cell.length_c   1.000
_cell.angle_alpha   90.00
_cell.angle_beta   90.00
_cell.angle_gamma   90.00
#
_symmetry.space_group_name_H-M   'P 1'
#
loop_
_entity.id
_entity.type
_entity.pdbx_description
1 polymer ?
#
loop_
_entity_poly.entity_id
_entity_poly.type
_entity_poly.pdbx_seq_one_letter_code
_entity_poly.pdbx_strand_id
1 'polypeptide(L)'
;MSDNVLLAFNELVELGCTCYDRQDDGGHFVISGEEGDGLLDYYEEYPGDFVFGIHRSIVDALAKHGLYAEWYNPGFALVYDI
;
A
#
# COMPACT_ATOMS: atom_id res chain seq x y z
N MET A 1 -15.42 2.73 3.11
CA MET A 1 -14.62 3.10 1.93
C MET A 1 -15.50 3.75 0.86
N SER A 2 -14.95 4.70 0.12
CA SER A 2 -15.52 5.16 -1.16
C SER A 2 -15.27 4.13 -2.27
N ASP A 3 -15.94 4.27 -3.42
CA ASP A 3 -15.77 3.37 -4.57
C ASP A 3 -14.31 3.32 -5.05
N ASN A 4 -13.64 4.47 -5.13
CA ASN A 4 -12.23 4.57 -5.54
C ASN A 4 -11.30 3.82 -4.58
N VAL A 5 -11.55 3.93 -3.27
CA VAL A 5 -10.76 3.23 -2.25
C VAL A 5 -10.96 1.72 -2.35
N LEU A 6 -12.19 1.26 -2.59
CA LEU A 6 -12.47 -0.16 -2.77
C LEU A 6 -11.83 -0.73 -4.05
N LEU A 7 -11.84 0.04 -5.15
CA LEU A 7 -11.17 -0.35 -6.39
C LEU A 7 -9.64 -0.47 -6.18
N ALA A 8 -9.04 0.50 -5.49
CA ALA A 8 -7.63 0.47 -5.15
C ALA A 8 -7.28 -0.74 -4.26
N PHE A 9 -8.07 -1.02 -3.23
CA PHE A 9 -7.87 -2.17 -2.34
C PHE A 9 -7.84 -3.48 -3.14
N ASN A 10 -8.81 -3.70 -4.03
CA ASN A 10 -8.88 -4.91 -4.84
C ASN A 10 -7.70 -5.02 -5.82
N GLU A 11 -7.34 -3.91 -6.47
CA GLU A 11 -6.18 -3.89 -7.39
C GLU A 11 -4.87 -4.25 -6.66
N LEU A 12 -4.68 -3.77 -5.43
CA LEU A 12 -3.50 -4.12 -4.63
C LEU A 12 -3.49 -5.59 -4.20
N VAL A 13 -4.64 -6.15 -3.83
CA VAL A 13 -4.75 -7.59 -3.51
C VAL A 13 -4.44 -8.44 -4.75
N GLU A 14 -4.92 -8.05 -5.93
CA GLU A 14 -4.60 -8.72 -7.20
C GLU A 14 -3.11 -8.61 -7.57
N LEU A 15 -2.44 -7.53 -7.15
CA LEU A 15 -0.99 -7.35 -7.30
C LEU A 15 -0.15 -8.19 -6.33
N GLY A 16 -0.76 -8.89 -5.38
CA GLY A 16 -0.05 -9.73 -4.39
C GLY A 16 0.21 -9.03 -3.05
N CYS A 17 -0.41 -7.88 -2.80
CA CYS A 17 -0.33 -7.22 -1.50
C CYS A 17 -1.30 -7.86 -0.52
N THR A 18 -0.87 -8.08 0.73
CA THR A 18 -1.80 -8.34 1.83
C THR A 18 -2.33 -7.01 2.37
N CYS A 19 -3.64 -6.78 2.22
CA CYS A 19 -4.30 -5.56 2.70
C CYS A 19 -5.33 -5.89 3.79
N TYR A 20 -5.46 -5.02 4.80
CA TYR A 20 -6.48 -5.14 5.84
C TYR A 20 -7.31 -3.85 5.93
N ASP A 21 -8.64 -4.00 6.02
CA ASP A 21 -9.53 -2.89 6.36
C ASP A 21 -9.31 -2.51 7.83
N ARG A 22 -8.43 -1.52 8.02
CA ARG A 22 -7.95 -1.07 9.31
C ARG A 22 -7.96 0.46 9.35
N GLN A 23 -9.00 1.02 9.96
CA GLN A 23 -9.28 2.47 9.98
C GLN A 23 -8.96 3.14 11.32
N ASP A 24 -8.50 2.40 12.33
CA ASP A 24 -8.14 2.91 13.66
C ASP A 24 -6.92 3.85 13.64
N ASP A 25 -6.02 3.69 12.67
CA ASP A 25 -4.82 4.52 12.51
C ASP A 25 -5.02 5.69 11.50
N GLY A 26 -6.28 5.98 11.11
CA GLY A 26 -6.65 7.17 10.33
C GLY A 26 -6.54 7.06 8.81
N GLY A 27 -5.96 5.98 8.30
CA GLY A 27 -5.99 5.63 6.87
C GLY A 27 -7.28 4.90 6.47
N HIS A 28 -7.49 4.74 5.17
CA HIS A 28 -8.62 3.96 4.63
C HIS A 28 -8.44 2.46 4.84
N PHE A 29 -7.21 1.98 4.67
CA PHE A 29 -6.78 0.60 4.91
C PHE A 29 -5.25 0.57 5.05
N VAL A 30 -4.73 -0.60 5.42
CA VAL A 30 -3.29 -0.84 5.53
C VAL A 30 -2.81 -1.85 4.50
N ILE A 31 -1.57 -1.70 4.06
CA ILE A 31 -0.81 -2.66 3.27
C ILE A 31 0.25 -3.27 4.20
N SER A 32 0.25 -4.59 4.35
CA SER A 32 1.23 -5.29 5.18
C SER A 32 2.62 -5.21 4.56
N GLY A 33 3.60 -4.83 5.38
CA GLY A 33 5.03 -4.96 5.08
C GLY A 33 5.60 -6.31 5.54
N GLU A 34 4.82 -7.12 6.27
CA GLU A 34 5.26 -8.41 6.84
C GLU A 34 4.68 -9.62 6.10
N GLU A 35 3.62 -9.41 5.31
CA GLU A 35 2.92 -10.45 4.55
C GLU A 35 2.70 -10.02 3.10
N GLY A 36 2.65 -11.01 2.19
CA GLY A 36 2.41 -10.81 0.75
C GLY A 36 3.67 -11.05 -0.09
N ASP A 37 3.66 -10.52 -1.31
CA ASP A 37 4.68 -10.81 -2.33
C ASP A 37 5.92 -9.89 -2.28
N GLY A 38 6.16 -9.21 -1.15
CA GLY A 38 7.37 -8.40 -0.95
C GLY A 38 7.39 -7.08 -1.73
N LEU A 39 6.21 -6.47 -1.93
CA LEU A 39 6.08 -5.17 -2.60
C LEU A 39 6.27 -3.96 -1.66
N LEU A 40 6.49 -4.23 -0.38
CA LEU A 40 6.87 -3.27 0.66
C LEU A 40 8.23 -3.70 1.22
N ASP A 41 9.19 -2.79 1.24
CA ASP A 41 10.55 -2.98 1.73
C ASP A 41 11.03 -1.71 2.47
N TYR A 42 10.66 -1.60 3.73
CA TYR A 42 10.97 -0.43 4.56
C TYR A 42 12.47 -0.12 4.63
N TYR A 43 13.31 -1.15 4.61
CA TYR A 43 14.77 -1.02 4.76
C TYR A 43 15.50 -0.92 3.42
N GLU A 44 14.78 -1.01 2.29
CA GLU A 44 15.33 -0.98 0.92
C GLU A 44 16.47 -2.00 0.72
N GLU A 45 16.34 -3.17 1.34
CA GLU A 45 17.34 -4.25 1.28
C GLU A 45 17.28 -5.04 -0.04
N TYR A 46 16.13 -5.03 -0.72
CA TYR A 46 15.91 -5.77 -1.94
C TYR A 46 16.04 -4.87 -3.18
N PRO A 47 16.72 -5.35 -4.24
CA PRO A 47 16.76 -4.62 -5.50
C PRO A 47 15.37 -4.61 -6.15
N GLY A 48 14.89 -3.43 -6.55
CA GLY A 48 13.62 -3.28 -7.26
C GLY A 48 13.30 -1.82 -7.59
N ASP A 49 12.16 -1.59 -8.26
CA ASP A 49 11.66 -0.23 -8.53
C ASP A 49 10.80 0.23 -7.35
N PHE A 50 11.47 0.67 -6.28
CA PHE A 50 10.85 1.18 -5.07
C PHE A 50 10.91 2.71 -5.00
N VAL A 51 9.90 3.29 -4.37
CA VAL A 51 9.81 4.70 -4.01
C VAL A 51 9.69 4.77 -2.50
N PHE A 52 10.79 5.07 -1.80
CA PHE A 52 10.84 5.05 -0.34
C PHE A 52 10.35 3.71 0.23
N GLY A 53 10.91 2.60 -0.27
CA GLY A 53 10.51 1.26 0.15
C GLY A 53 9.13 0.78 -0.30
N ILE A 54 8.37 1.52 -1.10
CA ILE A 54 7.08 1.07 -1.66
C ILE A 54 7.23 0.82 -3.16
N HIS A 55 6.93 -0.40 -3.62
CA HIS A 55 7.13 -0.75 -5.02
C HIS A 55 6.28 0.12 -5.96
N ARG A 56 6.83 0.49 -7.12
CA ARG A 56 6.20 1.36 -8.12
C ARG A 56 4.79 0.92 -8.50
N SER A 57 4.56 -0.40 -8.61
CA SER A 57 3.24 -0.94 -8.95
C SER A 57 2.15 -0.52 -7.94
N ILE A 58 2.48 -0.41 -6.66
CA ILE A 58 1.56 0.07 -5.61
C ILE A 58 1.32 1.56 -5.79
N VAL A 59 2.39 2.35 -5.96
CA VAL A 59 2.31 3.80 -6.15
C VAL A 59 1.43 4.14 -7.35
N ASP A 60 1.66 3.46 -8.47
CA ASP A 60 0.91 3.68 -9.71
C ASP A 60 -0.55 3.22 -9.58
N ALA A 61 -0.82 2.10 -8.89
CA ALA A 61 -2.18 1.64 -8.63
C ALA A 61 -2.96 2.64 -7.78
N LEU A 62 -2.38 3.10 -6.67
CA LEU A 62 -3.02 4.07 -5.78
C LEU A 62 -3.26 5.42 -6.47
N ALA A 63 -2.30 5.91 -7.25
CA ALA A 63 -2.41 7.18 -7.96
C ALA A 63 -3.58 7.22 -8.96
N LYS A 64 -3.92 6.09 -9.61
CA LYS A 64 -5.10 6.00 -10.50
C LYS A 64 -6.40 6.36 -9.79
N HIS A 65 -6.47 6.08 -8.49
CA HIS A 65 -7.65 6.26 -7.66
C HIS A 65 -7.61 7.54 -6.81
N GLY A 66 -6.57 8.37 -6.99
CA GLY A 66 -6.38 9.61 -6.21
C GLY A 66 -5.87 9.35 -4.79
N LEU A 67 -5.13 8.25 -4.59
CA LEU A 67 -4.64 7.82 -3.28
C LEU A 67 -3.11 7.79 -3.25
N TYR A 68 -2.55 7.78 -2.04
CA TYR A 68 -1.14 7.51 -1.79
C TYR A 68 -0.97 6.61 -0.55
N ALA A 69 0.21 6.00 -0.41
CA ALA A 69 0.58 5.22 0.76
C ALA A 69 1.74 5.89 1.51
N GLU A 70 1.69 5.84 2.84
CA GLU A 70 2.74 6.31 3.72
C GLU A 70 3.04 5.25 4.78
N TRP A 71 4.32 5.06 5.08
CA TRP A 71 4.74 4.17 6.16
C TRP A 71 4.25 4.68 7.51
N TYR A 72 3.52 3.84 8.24
CA TYR A 72 3.23 4.10 9.64
C TYR A 72 4.36 3.57 10.53
N ASN A 73 4.87 2.39 10.20
CA ASN A 73 6.04 1.75 10.79
C ASN A 73 6.57 0.65 9.82
N PRO A 74 7.68 -0.04 10.12
CA PRO A 74 8.22 -1.07 9.21
C PRO A 74 7.27 -2.24 8.90
N GLY A 75 6.25 -2.47 9.73
CA GLY A 75 5.30 -3.57 9.56
C GLY A 75 4.14 -3.25 8.62
N PHE A 76 3.81 -1.99 8.34
CA PHE A 76 2.75 -1.63 7.39
C PHE A 76 2.75 -0.16 6.95
N ALA A 77 2.16 0.07 5.77
CA ALA A 77 1.82 1.39 5.26
C ALA A 77 0.31 1.64 5.33
N LEU A 78 -0.09 2.89 5.56
CA LEU A 78 -1.48 3.36 5.54
C LEU A 78 -1.78 4.04 4.21
N VAL A 79 -3.01 3.91 3.73
CA VAL A 79 -3.48 4.51 2.47
C VAL A 79 -4.40 5.70 2.74
N TYR A 80 -4.13 6.83 2.09
CA TYR A 80 -4.84 8.11 2.25
C TYR A 80 -5.25 8.71 0.90
N ASP A 81 -6.14 9.69 0.93
CA ASP A 81 -6.45 10.55 -0.23
C ASP A 81 -5.31 11.54 -0.48
N ILE A 82 -5.00 11.84 -1.75
CA ILE A 82 -4.06 12.90 -2.16
C ILE A 82 -4.60 14.30 -1.81
#